data_AF-A0A7V6NI81-F1
#
_entry.id   AF-A0A7V6NI81-F1
#
_cell.length_a   1.000
_cell.length_b   1.000
_cell.length_c   1.000
_cell.angle_alpha   90.00
_cell.angle_beta   90.00
_cell.angle_gamma   90.00
#
_symmetry.space_group_name_H-M   'P 1'
#
loop_
_entity.id
_entity.type
_entity.pdbx_description
1 polymer ?
#
loop_
_entity_poly.entity_id
_entity_poly.type
_entity_poly.pdbx_seq_one_letter_code
_entity_poly.pdbx_strand_id
1 'polypeptide(L)'
;MKQKKQLKQPEYIFETSWEVCNMVGGIYTVLSTRAATLTQHYGDKLIFIGPEIWREQENPYFEENSDIFPGWEKAISDSHNLSIRIGRWKVPGQPVAVLVDFNVLMLKKNEIYGKVWETSGVNSLMAYGDYDESSLFGYASGMVIESFYQFHRLSKKQKVVAHFNEWMTSFGIFYVKENLPEIATLFTTHATSIGRSIAGNHKPLYDYLHEYNGDQMAEELNMVSKHSAEKRAAHLVDCFTTVSNITAKECTQLLERKPDIVTPNGFENGFVPQGKSFSPKRKEARTLLKKVAETLLGYPLGNNASFIVTAGRYEFKNKGLDVFIESLKHLNNRSGLESGLKNEVVAFIMVPAWIKGPCIDLVCALNNPDQISKGRNCVTTHELHNPQQDPVLQTINWFHLKNKKTDKVKVIFVPAYLNGFDGIFNKTYYELLIGFDLSVFPSYYEPWGYTPLESIAFRVPTI
;
A
#
# COMPACT_ATOMS: atom_id res chain seq x y z
N MET A 1 33.22 25.82 13.83
CA MET A 1 32.67 25.01 12.73
C MET A 1 31.93 23.80 13.34
N LYS A 2 30.74 23.42 12.88
CA LYS A 2 30.16 22.12 13.26
C LYS A 2 30.94 21.02 12.52
N GLN A 3 31.54 20.08 13.25
CA GLN A 3 32.08 18.87 12.61
C GLN A 3 30.94 18.13 11.91
N LYS A 4 31.07 17.88 10.61
CA LYS A 4 30.19 16.90 9.95
C LYS A 4 30.48 15.54 10.58
N LYS A 5 29.54 14.99 11.36
CA LYS A 5 29.61 13.59 11.81
C LYS A 5 29.80 12.73 10.55
N GLN A 6 30.94 12.06 10.44
CA GLN A 6 31.17 11.11 9.35
C GLN A 6 30.23 9.93 9.55
N LEU A 7 29.20 9.84 8.71
CA LEU A 7 28.20 8.78 8.80
C LEU A 7 28.89 7.43 8.56
N LYS A 8 28.78 6.53 9.53
CA LYS A 8 29.24 5.14 9.38
C LYS A 8 28.27 4.43 8.46
N GLN A 9 28.62 4.31 7.17
CA GLN A 9 27.85 3.45 6.27
C GLN A 9 27.90 2.00 6.76
N PRO A 10 26.79 1.24 6.63
CA PRO A 10 26.81 -0.22 6.77
C PRO A 10 27.63 -0.85 5.64
N GLU A 11 27.96 -2.12 5.82
CA GLU A 11 28.55 -2.95 4.78
C GLU A 11 27.52 -3.92 4.18
N TYR A 12 26.64 -4.48 5.02
CA TYR A 12 25.52 -5.33 4.62
C TYR A 12 24.20 -4.75 5.16
N ILE A 13 23.14 -4.84 4.35
CA ILE A 13 21.78 -4.47 4.73
C ILE A 13 20.86 -5.66 4.41
N PHE A 14 20.23 -6.21 5.43
CA PHE A 14 19.07 -7.09 5.28
C PHE A 14 17.80 -6.24 5.38
N GLU A 15 16.90 -6.35 4.41
CA GLU A 15 15.67 -5.55 4.37
C GLU A 15 14.44 -6.46 4.24
N THR A 16 13.77 -6.70 5.37
CA THR A 16 12.69 -7.68 5.50
C THR A 16 11.32 -7.01 5.35
N SER A 17 10.43 -7.63 4.56
CA SER A 17 8.99 -7.33 4.57
C SER A 17 8.16 -8.50 4.04
N TRP A 18 6.91 -8.60 4.49
CA TRP A 18 5.92 -9.51 3.90
C TRP A 18 5.65 -9.19 2.42
N GLU A 19 5.92 -7.96 1.97
CA GLU A 19 5.73 -7.53 0.57
C GLU A 19 6.98 -7.69 -0.32
N VAL A 20 8.10 -8.26 0.16
CA VAL A 20 9.24 -8.62 -0.71
C VAL A 20 8.83 -9.76 -1.65
N CYS A 21 9.03 -9.57 -2.97
CA CYS A 21 8.56 -10.49 -4.02
C CYS A 21 7.07 -10.87 -3.92
N ASN A 22 6.24 -10.02 -3.31
CA ASN A 22 4.86 -10.32 -2.98
C ASN A 22 3.99 -9.05 -2.98
N MET A 23 3.36 -8.71 -4.10
CA MET A 23 2.59 -7.46 -4.23
C MET A 23 1.23 -7.54 -3.54
N VAL A 24 1.17 -7.15 -2.27
CA VAL A 24 -0.07 -7.13 -1.46
C VAL A 24 -0.65 -5.71 -1.32
N GLY A 25 0.19 -4.68 -1.26
CA GLY A 25 -0.25 -3.35 -0.89
C GLY A 25 0.76 -2.25 -1.22
N GLY A 26 0.88 -1.29 -0.30
CA GLY A 26 1.69 -0.08 -0.50
C GLY A 26 3.17 -0.29 -0.20
N ILE A 27 3.52 -1.29 0.62
CA ILE A 27 4.90 -1.48 1.08
C ILE A 27 5.74 -2.03 -0.08
N TYR A 28 5.16 -2.87 -0.95
CA TYR A 28 5.76 -3.26 -2.23
C TYR A 28 6.25 -2.04 -3.02
N THR A 29 5.42 -1.00 -3.12
CA THR A 29 5.77 0.26 -3.81
C THR A 29 6.90 1.02 -3.09
N VAL A 30 6.88 1.10 -1.75
CA VAL A 30 7.97 1.75 -0.99
C VAL A 30 9.31 1.07 -1.25
N LEU A 31 9.32 -0.26 -1.12
CA LEU A 31 10.53 -1.08 -1.20
C LEU A 31 11.07 -1.11 -2.64
N SER A 32 10.22 -1.41 -3.62
CA SER A 32 10.61 -1.48 -5.04
C SER A 32 11.08 -0.14 -5.61
N THR A 33 10.52 0.99 -5.17
CA THR A 33 10.99 2.32 -5.61
C THR A 33 12.33 2.73 -4.98
N ARG A 34 12.68 2.24 -3.77
CA ARG A 34 14.02 2.46 -3.18
C ARG A 34 15.06 1.40 -3.54
N ALA A 35 14.64 0.21 -3.97
CA ALA A 35 15.51 -0.90 -4.35
C ALA A 35 16.58 -0.51 -5.39
N ALA A 36 16.21 0.18 -6.47
CA ALA A 36 17.15 0.67 -7.48
C ALA A 36 18.27 1.55 -6.89
N THR A 37 17.90 2.54 -6.08
CA THR A 37 18.84 3.48 -5.45
C THR A 37 19.76 2.79 -4.44
N LEU A 38 19.23 1.87 -3.64
CA LEU A 38 20.03 1.13 -2.67
C LEU A 38 20.97 0.12 -3.36
N THR A 39 20.51 -0.56 -4.42
CA THR A 39 21.34 -1.51 -5.17
C THR A 39 22.52 -0.81 -5.87
N GLN A 40 22.33 0.43 -6.36
CA GLN A 40 23.42 1.26 -6.90
C GLN A 40 24.51 1.61 -5.86
N HIS A 41 24.20 1.53 -4.56
CA HIS A 41 25.14 1.85 -3.47
C HIS A 41 25.74 0.62 -2.77
N TYR A 42 25.00 -0.48 -2.68
CA TYR A 42 25.41 -1.68 -1.91
C TYR A 42 25.58 -2.94 -2.77
N GLY A 43 25.06 -2.96 -4.01
CA GLY A 43 25.03 -4.14 -4.86
C GLY A 43 24.45 -5.34 -4.13
N ASP A 44 25.10 -6.50 -4.27
CA ASP A 44 24.66 -7.77 -3.68
C ASP A 44 24.88 -7.86 -2.15
N LYS A 45 25.30 -6.77 -1.49
CA LYS A 45 25.27 -6.65 -0.02
C LYS A 45 23.95 -6.05 0.50
N LEU A 46 23.04 -5.66 -0.39
CA LEU A 46 21.63 -5.43 -0.10
C LEU A 46 20.85 -6.71 -0.38
N ILE A 47 20.25 -7.28 0.66
CA ILE A 47 19.56 -8.57 0.61
C ILE A 47 18.14 -8.38 1.16
N PHE A 48 17.14 -8.46 0.29
CA PHE A 48 15.74 -8.44 0.72
C PHE A 48 15.30 -9.82 1.19
N ILE A 49 14.47 -9.88 2.24
CA ILE A 49 13.93 -11.15 2.77
C ILE A 49 12.40 -11.13 2.69
N GLY A 50 11.82 -12.16 2.04
CA GLY A 50 10.39 -12.29 1.78
C GLY A 50 9.80 -13.67 2.12
N PRO A 51 8.48 -13.76 2.30
CA PRO A 51 7.76 -15.01 2.56
C PRO A 51 7.57 -15.83 1.27
N GLU A 52 7.22 -17.12 1.39
CA GLU A 52 7.32 -18.20 0.37
C GLU A 52 6.37 -19.39 0.69
N ILE A 53 5.03 -19.40 0.63
CA ILE A 53 3.90 -18.69 -0.01
C ILE A 53 3.55 -18.99 -1.49
N TRP A 54 4.28 -18.52 -2.52
CA TRP A 54 3.99 -18.86 -3.94
C TRP A 54 4.42 -20.30 -4.28
N ARG A 55 3.83 -21.28 -3.60
CA ARG A 55 4.22 -22.71 -3.68
C ARG A 55 3.58 -23.48 -4.84
N GLU A 56 2.38 -23.08 -5.27
CA GLU A 56 1.59 -23.78 -6.30
C GLU A 56 1.68 -23.13 -7.69
N GLN A 57 2.28 -21.94 -7.80
CA GLN A 57 2.32 -21.11 -9.00
C GLN A 57 3.68 -20.42 -9.09
N GLU A 58 4.20 -20.17 -10.32
CA GLU A 58 5.43 -19.40 -10.48
C GLU A 58 5.25 -18.00 -9.88
N ASN A 59 6.17 -17.58 -9.00
CA ASN A 59 6.18 -16.24 -8.44
C ASN A 59 6.53 -15.22 -9.54
N PRO A 60 5.59 -14.35 -9.99
CA PRO A 60 5.83 -13.44 -11.10
C PRO A 60 6.82 -12.32 -10.74
N TYR A 61 7.12 -12.15 -9.45
CA TYR A 61 8.01 -11.12 -8.92
C TYR A 61 9.43 -11.63 -8.61
N PHE A 62 9.71 -12.93 -8.72
CA PHE A 62 11.01 -13.50 -8.36
C PHE A 62 11.71 -14.22 -9.53
N GLU A 63 13.03 -14.08 -9.61
CA GLU A 63 13.89 -14.78 -10.58
C GLU A 63 14.97 -15.56 -9.81
N GLU A 64 14.82 -16.87 -9.73
CA GLU A 64 15.70 -17.76 -8.96
C GLU A 64 17.09 -17.87 -9.59
N ASN A 65 18.15 -17.82 -8.78
CA ASN A 65 19.53 -17.83 -9.25
C ASN A 65 20.48 -18.41 -8.19
N SER A 66 20.88 -19.66 -8.39
CA SER A 66 21.72 -20.45 -7.48
C SER A 66 23.23 -20.15 -7.55
N ASP A 67 23.68 -19.30 -8.48
CA ASP A 67 25.05 -18.75 -8.45
C ASP A 67 25.21 -17.66 -7.37
N ILE A 68 24.11 -17.18 -6.78
CA ILE A 68 24.11 -16.22 -5.68
C ILE A 68 24.28 -16.98 -4.34
N PHE A 69 25.38 -16.71 -3.63
CA PHE A 69 25.75 -17.35 -2.36
C PHE A 69 25.71 -18.91 -2.39
N PRO A 70 26.44 -19.54 -3.34
CA PRO A 70 26.29 -20.96 -3.64
C PRO A 70 26.57 -21.85 -2.43
N GLY A 71 25.64 -22.76 -2.15
CA GLY A 71 25.70 -23.68 -1.01
C GLY A 71 25.06 -23.17 0.29
N TRP A 72 24.65 -21.89 0.37
CA TRP A 72 23.99 -21.36 1.57
C TRP A 72 22.62 -22.02 1.83
N GLU A 73 21.86 -22.32 0.78
CA GLU A 73 20.55 -23.00 0.85
C GLU A 73 20.65 -24.35 1.60
N LYS A 74 21.71 -25.11 1.32
CA LYS A 74 22.02 -26.33 2.08
C LYS A 74 22.45 -26.01 3.50
N ALA A 75 23.32 -25.01 3.70
CA ALA A 75 23.81 -24.67 5.02
C ALA A 75 22.70 -24.21 6.00
N ILE A 76 21.67 -23.50 5.53
CA ILE A 76 20.51 -23.15 6.37
C ILE A 76 19.59 -24.35 6.62
N SER A 77 19.40 -25.23 5.64
CA SER A 77 18.65 -26.48 5.81
C SER A 77 19.31 -27.39 6.86
N ASP A 78 20.62 -27.66 6.72
CA ASP A 78 21.41 -28.51 7.62
C ASP A 78 21.49 -27.96 9.06
N SER A 79 21.38 -26.64 9.27
CA SER A 79 21.58 -26.00 10.59
C SER A 79 20.30 -25.51 11.29
N HIS A 80 19.29 -25.09 10.52
CA HIS A 80 18.06 -24.50 11.04
C HIS A 80 16.79 -25.26 10.62
N ASN A 81 16.91 -26.28 9.75
CA ASN A 81 15.78 -27.01 9.14
C ASN A 81 14.78 -26.09 8.42
N LEU A 82 15.27 -24.97 7.85
CA LEU A 82 14.52 -24.04 7.00
C LEU A 82 14.88 -24.26 5.53
N SER A 83 13.89 -24.12 4.65
CA SER A 83 14.13 -24.02 3.20
C SER A 83 14.16 -22.55 2.77
N ILE A 84 15.08 -22.20 1.88
CA ILE A 84 15.12 -20.90 1.21
C ILE A 84 15.30 -21.08 -0.30
N ARG A 85 14.91 -20.06 -1.06
CA ARG A 85 15.26 -19.88 -2.48
C ARG A 85 16.00 -18.56 -2.64
N ILE A 86 17.15 -18.57 -3.31
CA ILE A 86 17.96 -17.36 -3.54
C ILE A 86 17.80 -16.89 -4.99
N GLY A 87 17.69 -15.58 -5.20
CA GLY A 87 17.48 -15.02 -6.53
C GLY A 87 17.47 -13.50 -6.57
N ARG A 88 16.78 -12.95 -7.56
CA ARG A 88 16.58 -11.52 -7.79
C ARG A 88 15.11 -11.15 -7.70
N TRP A 89 14.81 -9.99 -7.11
CA TRP A 89 13.48 -9.40 -7.18
C TRP A 89 13.31 -8.74 -8.56
N LYS A 90 12.26 -9.11 -9.30
CA LYS A 90 11.89 -8.57 -10.63
C LYS A 90 11.32 -7.13 -10.53
N VAL A 91 12.13 -6.21 -9.99
CA VAL A 91 11.87 -4.77 -9.81
C VAL A 91 13.06 -3.94 -10.29
N PRO A 92 12.91 -2.62 -10.53
CA PRO A 92 14.04 -1.75 -10.85
C PRO A 92 15.20 -1.89 -9.87
N GLY A 93 16.39 -2.20 -10.40
CA GLY A 93 17.60 -2.48 -9.63
C GLY A 93 17.98 -3.96 -9.53
N GLN A 94 17.03 -4.89 -9.65
CA GLN A 94 17.24 -6.34 -9.47
C GLN A 94 18.13 -6.68 -8.24
N PRO A 95 17.72 -6.26 -7.03
CA PRO A 95 18.45 -6.60 -5.81
C PRO A 95 18.40 -8.11 -5.54
N VAL A 96 19.32 -8.61 -4.70
CA VAL A 96 19.23 -9.97 -4.18
C VAL A 96 17.98 -10.10 -3.31
N ALA A 97 17.22 -11.17 -3.51
CA ALA A 97 16.09 -11.55 -2.68
C ALA A 97 16.26 -13.01 -2.19
N VAL A 98 15.85 -13.24 -0.95
CA VAL A 98 15.83 -14.55 -0.30
C VAL A 98 14.40 -14.81 0.15
N LEU A 99 13.77 -15.85 -0.40
CA LEU A 99 12.43 -16.26 -0.02
C LEU A 99 12.53 -17.44 0.94
N VAL A 100 11.87 -17.37 2.10
CA VAL A 100 11.97 -18.38 3.17
C VAL A 100 10.64 -19.10 3.39
N ASP A 101 10.69 -20.43 3.39
CA ASP A 101 9.55 -21.24 3.83
C ASP A 101 9.58 -21.40 5.37
N PHE A 102 8.69 -20.65 6.02
CA PHE A 102 8.51 -20.65 7.47
C PHE A 102 7.53 -21.71 7.97
N ASN A 103 6.88 -22.50 7.10
CA ASN A 103 5.82 -23.46 7.51
C ASN A 103 6.26 -24.40 8.63
N VAL A 104 7.51 -24.86 8.60
CA VAL A 104 8.07 -25.77 9.60
C VAL A 104 8.02 -25.20 11.03
N LEU A 105 8.03 -23.87 11.18
CA LEU A 105 7.93 -23.19 12.46
C LEU A 105 6.51 -23.20 13.04
N MET A 106 5.46 -23.49 12.26
CA MET A 106 4.09 -23.68 12.78
C MET A 106 4.05 -24.81 13.82
N LEU A 107 4.85 -25.87 13.62
CA LEU A 107 4.99 -26.98 14.56
C LEU A 107 5.58 -26.55 15.92
N LYS A 108 6.30 -25.42 15.94
CA LYS A 108 6.93 -24.81 17.12
C LYS A 108 6.27 -23.50 17.56
N LYS A 109 5.11 -23.12 17.00
CA LYS A 109 4.51 -21.80 17.21
C LYS A 109 4.40 -21.41 18.69
N ASN A 110 3.91 -22.33 19.53
CA ASN A 110 3.70 -22.06 20.95
C ASN A 110 5.02 -21.97 21.75
N GLU A 111 6.07 -22.69 21.35
CA GLU A 111 7.44 -22.59 21.90
C GLU A 111 8.01 -21.19 21.58
N ILE A 112 7.91 -20.78 20.31
CA ILE A 112 8.35 -19.46 19.83
C ILE A 112 7.58 -18.33 20.54
N TYR A 113 6.26 -18.45 20.68
CA TYR A 113 5.43 -17.45 21.35
C TYR A 113 5.73 -17.35 22.85
N GLY A 114 5.97 -18.48 23.53
CA GLY A 114 6.43 -18.50 24.92
C GLY A 114 7.76 -17.76 25.08
N LYS A 115 8.76 -18.09 24.23
CA LYS A 115 10.09 -17.46 24.27
C LYS A 115 10.05 -15.95 23.99
N VAL A 116 9.23 -15.51 23.04
CA VAL A 116 9.08 -14.08 22.71
C VAL A 116 8.25 -13.34 23.77
N TRP A 117 7.32 -14.01 24.45
CA TRP A 117 6.68 -13.46 25.65
C TRP A 117 7.67 -13.30 26.81
N GLU A 118 8.50 -14.30 27.10
CA GLU A 118 9.49 -14.26 28.19
C GLU A 118 10.57 -13.19 27.96
N THR A 119 11.10 -13.07 26.75
CA THR A 119 12.18 -12.13 26.41
C THR A 119 11.67 -10.71 26.11
N SER A 120 10.51 -10.58 25.47
CA SER A 120 10.04 -9.31 24.88
C SER A 120 8.65 -8.89 25.35
N GLY A 121 7.86 -9.74 26.03
CA GLY A 121 6.53 -9.40 26.54
C GLY A 121 5.47 -9.15 25.47
N VAL A 122 5.53 -9.85 24.33
CA VAL A 122 4.55 -9.74 23.23
C VAL A 122 3.36 -10.65 23.47
N ASN A 123 2.16 -10.07 23.62
CA ASN A 123 0.96 -10.82 24.01
C ASN A 123 0.30 -11.52 22.81
N SER A 124 0.83 -12.69 22.44
CA SER A 124 0.29 -13.53 21.37
C SER A 124 -0.94 -14.38 21.76
N LEU A 125 -1.51 -14.22 22.96
CA LEU A 125 -2.61 -15.08 23.45
C LEU A 125 -3.91 -14.92 22.66
N MET A 126 -4.21 -13.69 22.22
CA MET A 126 -5.41 -13.35 21.43
C MET A 126 -5.09 -13.26 19.92
N ALA A 127 -4.09 -14.01 19.45
CA ALA A 127 -3.70 -14.05 18.05
C ALA A 127 -4.80 -14.63 17.15
N TYR A 128 -5.00 -14.01 15.98
CA TYR A 128 -6.00 -14.44 15.00
C TYR A 128 -5.57 -14.05 13.58
N GLY A 129 -6.13 -14.73 12.58
CA GLY A 129 -5.93 -14.43 11.16
C GLY A 129 -4.46 -14.53 10.71
N ASP A 130 -4.03 -13.51 10.00
CA ASP A 130 -2.68 -13.28 9.45
C ASP A 130 -1.56 -13.25 10.51
N TYR A 131 -1.86 -13.10 11.80
CA TYR A 131 -0.83 -12.95 12.83
C TYR A 131 0.13 -14.15 12.91
N ASP A 132 -0.36 -15.38 12.75
CA ASP A 132 0.47 -16.59 12.90
C ASP A 132 1.48 -16.75 11.76
N GLU A 133 1.03 -16.64 10.52
CA GLU A 133 1.92 -16.72 9.34
C GLU A 133 2.92 -15.56 9.34
N SER A 134 2.46 -14.35 9.65
CA SER A 134 3.29 -13.16 9.74
C SER A 134 4.40 -13.30 10.79
N SER A 135 4.04 -13.67 12.02
CA SER A 135 4.99 -13.75 13.13
C SER A 135 6.03 -14.85 12.92
N LEU A 136 5.65 -15.97 12.31
CA LEU A 136 6.57 -17.07 12.02
C LEU A 136 7.47 -16.77 10.81
N PHE A 137 6.98 -16.07 9.79
CA PHE A 137 7.84 -15.47 8.76
C PHE A 137 8.84 -14.47 9.38
N GLY A 138 8.38 -13.59 10.27
CA GLY A 138 9.22 -12.66 10.99
C GLY A 138 10.36 -13.39 11.72
N TYR A 139 10.03 -14.40 12.53
CA TYR A 139 11.01 -15.22 13.25
C TYR A 139 11.99 -15.93 12.29
N ALA A 140 11.47 -16.55 11.20
CA ALA A 140 12.29 -17.19 10.18
C ALA A 140 13.26 -16.21 9.51
N SER A 141 12.87 -14.96 9.27
CA SER A 141 13.78 -13.95 8.72
C SER A 141 14.97 -13.63 9.63
N GLY A 142 14.79 -13.71 10.96
CA GLY A 142 15.89 -13.60 11.92
C GLY A 142 16.85 -14.79 11.82
N MET A 143 16.31 -16.01 11.68
CA MET A 143 17.09 -17.24 11.48
C MET A 143 17.87 -17.22 10.14
N VAL A 144 17.28 -16.62 9.08
CA VAL A 144 17.97 -16.38 7.79
C VAL A 144 19.15 -15.42 7.96
N ILE A 145 18.97 -14.31 8.70
CA ILE A 145 20.04 -13.34 8.98
C ILE A 145 21.17 -14.00 9.79
N GLU A 146 20.85 -14.82 10.79
CA GLU A 146 21.84 -15.61 11.53
C GLU A 146 22.59 -16.58 10.62
N SER A 147 21.86 -17.37 9.84
CA SER A 147 22.47 -18.34 8.93
C SER A 147 23.44 -17.69 7.96
N PHE A 148 23.09 -16.53 7.37
CA PHE A 148 24.00 -15.77 6.51
C PHE A 148 25.24 -15.29 7.28
N TYR A 149 25.04 -14.73 8.47
CA TYR A 149 26.12 -14.20 9.32
C TYR A 149 27.15 -15.28 9.67
N GLN A 150 26.69 -16.49 10.01
CA GLN A 150 27.55 -17.65 10.27
C GLN A 150 28.18 -18.22 8.99
N PHE A 151 27.40 -18.40 7.92
CA PHE A 151 27.87 -19.00 6.65
C PHE A 151 28.99 -18.16 6.00
N HIS A 152 28.81 -16.84 5.93
CA HIS A 152 29.83 -15.92 5.44
C HIS A 152 30.89 -15.53 6.49
N ARG A 153 30.83 -16.10 7.71
CA ARG A 153 31.76 -15.85 8.82
C ARG A 153 31.93 -14.35 9.13
N LEU A 154 30.81 -13.63 9.12
CA LEU A 154 30.77 -12.22 9.47
C LEU A 154 31.11 -12.04 10.96
N SER A 155 31.50 -10.82 11.33
CA SER A 155 31.92 -10.48 12.67
C SER A 155 31.62 -9.02 12.99
N LYS A 156 31.77 -8.62 14.25
CA LYS A 156 31.65 -7.22 14.74
C LYS A 156 32.59 -6.20 14.05
N LYS A 157 33.46 -6.63 13.12
CA LYS A 157 34.24 -5.78 12.21
C LYS A 157 33.41 -5.30 11.01
N GLN A 158 32.57 -6.17 10.47
CA GLN A 158 31.59 -5.87 9.45
C GLN A 158 30.41 -5.12 10.09
N LYS A 159 29.87 -4.12 9.39
CA LYS A 159 28.72 -3.35 9.88
C LYS A 159 27.46 -3.89 9.22
N VAL A 160 26.70 -4.68 9.96
CA VAL A 160 25.47 -5.28 9.47
C VAL A 160 24.28 -4.50 10.02
N VAL A 161 23.32 -4.19 9.15
CA VAL A 161 22.01 -3.64 9.49
C VAL A 161 20.93 -4.66 9.14
N ALA A 162 19.97 -4.84 10.03
CA ALA A 162 18.73 -5.58 9.76
C ALA A 162 17.54 -4.61 9.88
N HIS A 163 16.85 -4.37 8.77
CA HIS A 163 15.76 -3.41 8.64
C HIS A 163 14.44 -4.12 8.40
N PHE A 164 13.58 -4.09 9.41
CA PHE A 164 12.29 -4.74 9.44
C PHE A 164 11.17 -3.72 9.14
N ASN A 165 10.30 -4.04 8.19
CA ASN A 165 9.21 -3.16 7.74
C ASN A 165 7.86 -3.74 8.17
N GLU A 166 7.10 -2.96 8.95
CA GLU A 166 5.78 -3.26 9.51
C GLU A 166 5.69 -4.45 10.49
N TRP A 167 4.63 -4.43 11.33
CA TRP A 167 4.51 -5.31 12.51
C TRP A 167 4.62 -6.81 12.20
N MET A 168 4.27 -7.25 10.98
CA MET A 168 4.46 -8.64 10.50
C MET A 168 5.90 -9.13 10.66
N THR A 169 6.88 -8.23 10.58
CA THR A 169 8.31 -8.57 10.65
C THR A 169 8.91 -8.49 12.06
N SER A 170 8.12 -8.08 13.06
CA SER A 170 8.57 -7.82 14.44
C SER A 170 9.31 -8.98 15.09
N PHE A 171 8.88 -10.23 14.85
CA PHE A 171 9.52 -11.42 15.41
C PHE A 171 10.97 -11.63 14.94
N GLY A 172 11.35 -11.07 13.79
CA GLY A 172 12.74 -11.06 13.32
C GLY A 172 13.62 -10.10 14.12
N ILE A 173 13.06 -9.00 14.62
CA ILE A 173 13.74 -8.08 15.54
C ILE A 173 14.05 -8.79 16.85
N PHE A 174 13.06 -9.47 17.44
CA PHE A 174 13.23 -10.18 18.72
C PHE A 174 14.30 -11.28 18.57
N TYR A 175 14.27 -12.05 17.48
CA TYR A 175 15.30 -13.04 17.17
C TYR A 175 16.70 -12.44 17.02
N VAL A 176 16.87 -11.38 16.23
CA VAL A 176 18.17 -10.73 15.99
C VAL A 176 18.70 -10.06 17.26
N LYS A 177 17.83 -9.46 18.09
CA LYS A 177 18.22 -8.86 19.37
C LYS A 177 18.72 -9.88 20.39
N GLU A 178 18.16 -11.09 20.39
CA GLU A 178 18.58 -12.15 21.30
C GLU A 178 19.88 -12.83 20.82
N ASN A 179 19.92 -13.27 19.56
CA ASN A 179 20.98 -14.16 19.06
C ASN A 179 22.15 -13.40 18.38
N LEU A 180 21.91 -12.19 17.86
CA LEU A 180 22.88 -11.38 17.11
C LEU A 180 22.97 -9.91 17.60
N PRO A 181 23.21 -9.65 18.90
CA PRO A 181 23.15 -8.29 19.50
C PRO A 181 24.21 -7.30 18.98
N GLU A 182 25.06 -7.71 18.04
CA GLU A 182 25.99 -6.86 17.29
C GLU A 182 25.42 -6.29 15.97
N ILE A 183 24.29 -6.81 15.47
CA ILE A 183 23.61 -6.30 14.29
C ILE A 183 22.74 -5.10 14.68
N ALA A 184 22.88 -3.99 13.95
CA ALA A 184 22.06 -2.81 14.19
C ALA A 184 20.65 -3.02 13.62
N THR A 185 19.64 -2.93 14.49
CA THR A 185 18.23 -3.16 14.13
C THR A 185 17.50 -1.86 13.83
N LEU A 186 16.79 -1.85 12.69
CA LEU A 186 15.87 -0.78 12.28
C LEU A 186 14.45 -1.34 12.21
N PHE A 187 13.47 -0.60 12.72
CA PHE A 187 12.04 -0.89 12.50
C PHE A 187 11.35 0.32 11.87
N THR A 188 10.61 0.10 10.78
CA THR A 188 9.74 1.11 10.18
C THR A 188 8.28 0.67 10.25
N THR A 189 7.46 1.38 11.03
CA THR A 189 6.01 1.33 10.87
C THR A 189 5.59 2.34 9.81
N HIS A 190 4.82 1.88 8.82
CA HIS A 190 4.28 2.70 7.73
C HIS A 190 2.88 3.23 8.11
N ALA A 191 2.18 2.56 9.03
CA ALA A 191 0.91 2.99 9.61
C ALA A 191 0.73 2.32 10.99
N THR A 192 0.38 3.07 12.05
CA THR A 192 0.15 2.40 13.34
C THR A 192 -1.00 1.41 13.23
N SER A 193 -0.78 0.17 13.69
CA SER A 193 -1.77 -0.90 13.58
C SER A 193 -3.08 -0.52 14.27
N ILE A 194 -2.97 0.11 15.45
CA ILE A 194 -4.11 0.54 16.25
C ILE A 194 -4.72 1.86 15.76
N GLY A 195 -3.94 2.84 15.28
CA GLY A 195 -4.47 4.08 14.70
C GLY A 195 -5.35 3.81 13.48
N ARG A 196 -4.94 2.88 12.61
CA ARG A 196 -5.76 2.44 11.48
C ARG A 196 -7.06 1.76 11.92
N SER A 197 -7.02 0.97 13.01
CA SER A 197 -8.22 0.34 13.57
C SER A 197 -9.16 1.34 14.24
N ILE A 198 -8.66 2.38 14.91
CA ILE A 198 -9.46 3.49 15.47
C ILE A 198 -10.24 4.18 14.35
N ALA A 199 -9.54 4.68 13.31
CA ALA A 199 -10.16 5.36 12.17
C ALA A 199 -11.12 4.43 11.39
N GLY A 200 -10.71 3.17 11.17
CA GLY A 200 -11.52 2.15 10.51
C GLY A 200 -12.84 1.84 11.22
N ASN A 201 -12.86 1.84 12.55
CA ASN A 201 -14.06 1.68 13.38
C ASN A 201 -14.81 3.00 13.63
N HIS A 202 -14.55 4.04 12.82
CA HIS A 202 -15.20 5.35 12.87
C HIS A 202 -15.04 6.10 14.21
N LYS A 203 -14.04 5.74 15.01
CA LYS A 203 -13.64 6.49 16.19
C LYS A 203 -12.82 7.73 15.75
N PRO A 204 -13.04 8.92 16.35
CA PRO A 204 -12.38 10.17 15.97
C PRO A 204 -10.90 10.23 16.42
N LEU A 205 -10.03 9.50 15.71
CA LEU A 205 -8.60 9.34 15.98
C LEU A 205 -7.88 10.66 16.28
N TYR A 206 -7.99 11.66 15.40
CA TYR A 206 -7.17 12.86 15.48
C TYR A 206 -7.74 13.93 16.42
N ASP A 207 -9.05 13.96 16.62
CA ASP A 207 -9.70 14.93 17.51
C ASP A 207 -9.42 14.61 18.99
N TYR A 208 -9.26 13.33 19.31
CA TYR A 208 -8.99 12.82 20.66
C TYR A 208 -7.65 12.09 20.77
N LEU A 209 -6.69 12.36 19.86
CA LEU A 209 -5.42 11.61 19.79
C LEU A 209 -4.74 11.50 21.16
N HIS A 210 -4.68 12.60 21.90
CA HIS A 210 -4.01 12.67 23.20
C HIS A 210 -4.73 11.93 24.35
N GLU A 211 -6.01 11.62 24.17
CA GLU A 211 -6.83 10.88 25.15
C GLU A 211 -6.78 9.36 24.92
N TYR A 212 -6.33 8.89 23.75
CA TYR A 212 -6.22 7.46 23.46
C TYR A 212 -5.00 6.82 24.11
N ASN A 213 -5.22 5.80 24.93
CA ASN A 213 -4.21 4.80 25.29
C ASN A 213 -4.19 3.67 24.24
N GLY A 214 -2.99 3.30 23.77
CA GLY A 214 -2.82 2.29 22.72
C GLY A 214 -3.22 0.88 23.14
N ASP A 215 -2.79 0.44 24.33
CA ASP A 215 -3.04 -0.92 24.84
C ASP A 215 -4.53 -1.13 25.12
N GLN A 216 -5.17 -0.20 25.84
CA GLN A 216 -6.62 -0.21 26.11
C GLN A 216 -7.44 -0.27 24.82
N MET A 217 -7.08 0.54 23.81
CA MET A 217 -7.78 0.55 22.54
C MET A 217 -7.52 -0.73 21.73
N ALA A 218 -6.35 -1.36 21.90
CA ALA A 218 -6.05 -2.65 21.33
C ALA A 218 -6.83 -3.80 22.00
N GLU A 219 -7.19 -3.68 23.30
CA GLU A 219 -8.18 -4.56 23.93
C GLU A 219 -9.58 -4.32 23.35
N GLU A 220 -10.06 -3.07 23.32
CA GLU A 220 -11.41 -2.74 22.82
C GLU A 220 -11.63 -3.18 21.36
N LEU A 221 -10.61 -3.02 20.51
CA LEU A 221 -10.66 -3.37 19.08
C LEU A 221 -10.11 -4.77 18.76
N ASN A 222 -9.84 -5.61 19.77
CA ASN A 222 -9.30 -6.97 19.62
C ASN A 222 -7.97 -7.05 18.82
N MET A 223 -7.15 -6.00 18.89
CA MET A 223 -5.87 -5.85 18.18
C MET A 223 -4.63 -6.20 19.03
N VAL A 224 -4.82 -6.63 20.29
CA VAL A 224 -3.78 -6.82 21.33
C VAL A 224 -2.48 -7.45 20.83
N SER A 225 -2.55 -8.56 20.08
CA SER A 225 -1.33 -9.27 19.63
C SER A 225 -0.56 -8.47 18.57
N LYS A 226 -1.24 -7.91 17.56
CA LYS A 226 -0.61 -7.04 16.55
C LYS A 226 -0.03 -5.77 17.19
N HIS A 227 -0.79 -5.15 18.09
CA HIS A 227 -0.37 -3.93 18.76
C HIS A 227 0.84 -4.15 19.66
N SER A 228 0.82 -5.19 20.52
CA SER A 228 1.97 -5.50 21.38
C SER A 228 3.21 -5.90 20.59
N ALA A 229 3.06 -6.63 19.48
CA ALA A 229 4.17 -6.93 18.57
C ALA A 229 4.78 -5.66 17.94
N GLU A 230 3.95 -4.75 17.43
CA GLU A 230 4.39 -3.44 16.90
C GLU A 230 5.05 -2.56 17.97
N LYS A 231 4.41 -2.42 19.14
CA LYS A 231 4.86 -1.59 20.25
C LYS A 231 6.20 -2.07 20.78
N ARG A 232 6.35 -3.38 21.04
CA ARG A 232 7.61 -3.94 21.56
C ARG A 232 8.73 -3.92 20.51
N ALA A 233 8.42 -4.08 19.22
CA ALA A 233 9.38 -3.85 18.14
C ALA A 233 9.92 -2.40 18.16
N ALA A 234 9.04 -1.40 18.22
CA ALA A 234 9.40 0.02 18.24
C ALA A 234 10.25 0.42 19.47
N HIS A 235 9.99 -0.17 20.64
CA HIS A 235 10.77 0.08 21.86
C HIS A 235 12.13 -0.63 21.87
N LEU A 236 12.27 -1.80 21.23
CA LEU A 236 13.50 -2.61 21.31
C LEU A 236 14.56 -2.31 20.23
N VAL A 237 14.19 -1.72 19.08
CA VAL A 237 15.18 -1.43 18.00
C VAL A 237 16.17 -0.31 18.33
N ASP A 238 17.34 -0.37 17.68
CA ASP A 238 18.39 0.65 17.77
C ASP A 238 18.02 1.94 17.02
N CYS A 239 17.10 1.87 16.07
CA CYS A 239 16.52 3.03 15.38
C CYS A 239 15.09 2.72 14.94
N PHE A 240 14.12 3.48 15.44
CA PHE A 240 12.72 3.36 15.07
C PHE A 240 12.32 4.51 14.14
N THR A 241 11.70 4.21 13.00
CA THR A 241 11.28 5.21 12.00
C THR A 241 9.81 5.05 11.59
N THR A 242 9.29 6.09 10.95
CA THR A 242 7.99 6.05 10.26
C THR A 242 7.98 6.97 9.05
N VAL A 243 6.95 6.86 8.21
CA VAL A 243 6.92 7.47 6.87
C VAL A 243 6.45 8.93 6.84
N SER A 244 5.83 9.44 7.91
CA SER A 244 5.34 10.84 7.95
C SER A 244 5.33 11.48 9.34
N ASN A 245 5.21 12.82 9.36
CA ASN A 245 5.09 13.60 10.59
C ASN A 245 3.73 13.42 11.31
N ILE A 246 2.69 12.92 10.64
CA ILE A 246 1.40 12.63 11.29
C ILE A 246 1.47 11.26 11.97
N THR A 247 1.97 10.23 11.29
CA THR A 247 2.20 8.91 11.88
C THR A 247 3.26 8.96 12.98
N ALA A 248 4.22 9.88 12.93
CA ALA A 248 5.14 10.11 14.05
C ALA A 248 4.44 10.60 15.34
N LYS A 249 3.32 11.34 15.24
CA LYS A 249 2.48 11.69 16.40
C LYS A 249 1.72 10.47 16.90
N GLU A 250 1.12 9.70 16.00
CA GLU A 250 0.45 8.43 16.33
C GLU A 250 1.39 7.49 17.09
N CYS A 251 2.60 7.23 16.58
CA CYS A 251 3.58 6.37 17.23
C CYS A 251 3.97 6.89 18.63
N THR A 252 4.17 8.20 18.76
CA THR A 252 4.52 8.83 20.06
C THR A 252 3.44 8.60 21.11
N GLN A 253 2.16 8.63 20.71
CA GLN A 253 1.01 8.44 21.58
C GLN A 253 0.69 6.95 21.79
N LEU A 254 0.39 6.25 20.71
CA LEU A 254 -0.24 4.92 20.71
C LEU A 254 0.78 3.81 20.95
N LEU A 255 2.02 3.96 20.46
CA LEU A 255 3.12 3.02 20.75
C LEU A 255 3.98 3.50 21.93
N GLU A 256 3.69 4.65 22.53
CA GLU A 256 4.50 5.30 23.58
C GLU A 256 5.98 5.51 23.21
N ARG A 257 6.29 5.46 21.89
CA ARG A 257 7.65 5.57 21.35
C ARG A 257 7.63 6.58 20.22
N LYS A 258 8.25 7.73 20.46
CA LYS A 258 8.54 8.69 19.40
C LYS A 258 9.56 8.09 18.40
N PRO A 259 9.31 8.12 17.08
CA PRO A 259 10.30 7.76 16.07
C PRO A 259 11.55 8.65 16.12
N ASP A 260 12.71 8.05 15.92
CA ASP A 260 14.01 8.74 15.92
C ASP A 260 14.20 9.57 14.64
N ILE A 261 13.70 9.04 13.51
CA ILE A 261 13.76 9.65 12.18
C ILE A 261 12.41 9.44 11.48
N VAL A 262 11.91 10.46 10.79
CA VAL A 262 10.86 10.29 9.77
C VAL A 262 11.54 10.05 8.43
N THR A 263 11.16 8.99 7.73
CA THR A 263 11.70 8.55 6.44
C THR A 263 10.62 8.64 5.36
N PRO A 264 10.39 9.83 4.75
CA PRO A 264 9.39 10.02 3.71
C PRO A 264 9.52 9.03 2.56
N ASN A 265 8.39 8.52 2.08
CA ASN A 265 8.36 7.53 1.02
C ASN A 265 8.71 8.16 -0.34
N GLY A 266 9.60 7.50 -1.07
CA GLY A 266 9.97 7.86 -2.44
C GLY A 266 8.94 7.42 -3.48
N PHE A 267 9.10 7.93 -4.68
CA PHE A 267 8.39 7.50 -5.88
C PHE A 267 9.36 7.56 -7.07
N GLU A 268 9.44 6.49 -7.86
CA GLU A 268 10.26 6.45 -9.07
C GLU A 268 9.41 6.89 -10.27
N ASN A 269 9.92 7.82 -11.09
CA ASN A 269 9.16 8.46 -12.16
C ASN A 269 9.52 7.98 -13.59
N GLY A 270 10.41 7.01 -13.76
CA GLY A 270 10.87 6.53 -15.07
C GLY A 270 9.77 5.95 -15.97
N PHE A 271 8.65 5.50 -15.40
CA PHE A 271 7.48 5.04 -16.18
C PHE A 271 6.50 6.18 -16.55
N VAL A 272 6.69 7.40 -16.02
CA VAL A 272 5.88 8.57 -16.36
C VAL A 272 6.23 9.07 -17.76
N PRO A 273 5.26 9.24 -18.68
CA PRO A 273 5.54 9.71 -20.04
C PRO A 273 6.22 11.09 -20.08
N GLN A 274 7.41 11.18 -20.70
CA GLN A 274 8.16 12.44 -20.79
C GLN A 274 8.15 13.06 -22.20
N GLY A 275 8.38 14.37 -22.24
CA GLY A 275 8.58 15.15 -23.47
C GLY A 275 7.45 14.99 -24.48
N LYS A 276 7.81 14.67 -25.73
CA LYS A 276 6.87 14.52 -26.86
C LYS A 276 5.84 13.40 -26.67
N SER A 277 6.07 12.44 -25.77
CA SER A 277 5.15 11.32 -25.52
C SER A 277 3.97 11.65 -24.59
N PHE A 278 4.06 12.74 -23.82
CA PHE A 278 3.06 13.10 -22.82
C PHE A 278 1.72 13.51 -23.46
N SER A 279 1.73 14.48 -24.38
CA SER A 279 0.51 15.03 -24.97
C SER A 279 -0.32 14.03 -25.77
N PRO A 280 0.27 13.10 -26.56
CA PRO A 280 -0.48 12.01 -27.18
C PRO A 280 -1.19 11.10 -26.15
N LYS A 281 -0.46 10.63 -25.12
CA LYS A 281 -1.05 9.76 -24.08
C LYS A 281 -2.15 10.48 -23.26
N ARG A 282 -1.96 11.75 -22.91
CA ARG A 282 -3.03 12.57 -22.29
C ARG A 282 -4.27 12.67 -23.19
N LYS A 283 -4.09 12.85 -24.50
CA LYS A 283 -5.20 12.93 -25.47
C LYS A 283 -5.92 11.58 -25.59
N GLU A 284 -5.19 10.47 -25.69
CA GLU A 284 -5.73 9.10 -25.72
C GLU A 284 -6.59 8.83 -24.48
N ALA A 285 -6.00 8.99 -23.29
CA ALA A 285 -6.65 8.81 -21.99
C ALA A 285 -7.93 9.64 -21.87
N ARG A 286 -7.85 10.95 -22.17
CA ARG A 286 -9.02 11.85 -22.12
C ARG A 286 -10.10 11.46 -23.12
N THR A 287 -9.72 11.01 -24.32
CA THR A 287 -10.69 10.59 -25.34
C THR A 287 -11.44 9.34 -24.90
N LEU A 288 -10.75 8.38 -24.28
CA LEU A 288 -11.37 7.17 -23.72
C LEU A 288 -12.28 7.50 -22.52
N LEU A 289 -11.80 8.31 -21.56
CA LEU A 289 -12.61 8.81 -20.43
C LEU A 289 -13.87 9.53 -20.91
N LYS A 290 -13.76 10.37 -21.94
CA LYS A 290 -14.92 11.05 -22.53
C LYS A 290 -15.88 10.06 -23.20
N LYS A 291 -15.39 9.13 -24.03
CA LYS A 291 -16.23 8.11 -24.68
C LYS A 291 -17.02 7.29 -23.65
N VAL A 292 -16.36 6.77 -22.62
CA VAL A 292 -17.01 5.96 -21.59
C VAL A 292 -18.05 6.78 -20.82
N ALA A 293 -17.74 8.04 -20.47
CA ALA A 293 -18.68 8.92 -19.81
C ALA A 293 -19.93 9.21 -20.67
N GLU A 294 -19.77 9.63 -21.93
CA GLU A 294 -20.90 9.93 -22.82
C GLU A 294 -21.76 8.68 -23.11
N THR A 295 -21.13 7.50 -23.24
CA THR A 295 -21.83 6.23 -23.48
C THR A 295 -22.64 5.76 -22.25
N LEU A 296 -22.10 5.95 -21.04
CA LEU A 296 -22.77 5.62 -19.77
C LEU A 296 -23.90 6.61 -19.44
N LEU A 297 -23.68 7.90 -19.70
CA LEU A 297 -24.67 8.97 -19.49
C LEU A 297 -25.80 8.96 -20.54
N GLY A 298 -25.55 8.43 -21.73
CA GLY A 298 -26.50 8.42 -22.85
C GLY A 298 -26.69 9.78 -23.53
N TYR A 299 -25.77 10.73 -23.31
CA TYR A 299 -25.78 12.05 -23.96
C TYR A 299 -24.37 12.66 -24.03
N PRO A 300 -24.10 13.53 -25.03
CA PRO A 300 -22.80 14.18 -25.17
C PRO A 300 -22.55 15.24 -24.09
N LEU A 301 -21.30 15.32 -23.66
CA LEU A 301 -20.73 16.29 -22.72
C LEU A 301 -20.15 17.49 -23.45
N GLY A 302 -20.18 18.66 -22.81
CA GLY A 302 -19.54 19.88 -23.34
C GLY A 302 -18.06 19.69 -23.65
N ASN A 303 -17.56 20.41 -24.66
CA ASN A 303 -16.15 20.32 -25.07
C ASN A 303 -15.17 20.78 -23.99
N ASN A 304 -15.62 21.68 -23.10
CA ASN A 304 -14.85 22.22 -21.98
C ASN A 304 -15.16 21.49 -20.65
N ALA A 305 -15.75 20.30 -20.68
CA ALA A 305 -15.99 19.51 -19.47
C ALA A 305 -14.66 19.13 -18.79
N SER A 306 -14.57 19.36 -17.49
CA SER A 306 -13.41 19.03 -16.66
C SER A 306 -13.57 17.64 -16.07
N PHE A 307 -12.54 16.80 -16.17
CA PHE A 307 -12.55 15.44 -15.61
C PHE A 307 -11.73 15.42 -14.34
N ILE A 308 -12.34 14.98 -13.23
CA ILE A 308 -11.69 14.89 -11.92
C ILE A 308 -11.79 13.47 -11.38
N VAL A 309 -10.83 13.04 -10.54
CA VAL A 309 -10.76 11.66 -10.04
C VAL A 309 -10.47 11.59 -8.54
N THR A 310 -11.10 10.63 -7.87
CA THR A 310 -10.61 10.07 -6.60
C THR A 310 -10.36 8.57 -6.78
N ALA A 311 -9.31 8.03 -6.17
CA ALA A 311 -8.85 6.66 -6.40
C ALA A 311 -8.08 6.06 -5.21
N GLY A 312 -8.00 4.73 -5.15
CA GLY A 312 -7.25 3.99 -4.13
C GLY A 312 -7.99 2.75 -3.63
N ARG A 313 -7.62 2.24 -2.44
CA ARG A 313 -8.39 1.19 -1.75
C ARG A 313 -9.78 1.70 -1.37
N TYR A 314 -10.79 0.84 -1.38
CA TYR A 314 -12.16 1.19 -1.00
C TYR A 314 -12.34 1.25 0.52
N GLU A 315 -11.71 2.25 1.16
CA GLU A 315 -11.90 2.57 2.58
C GLU A 315 -12.77 3.84 2.70
N PHE A 316 -14.10 3.67 2.65
CA PHE A 316 -15.06 4.76 2.43
C PHE A 316 -14.82 6.04 3.25
N LYS A 317 -14.57 5.92 4.56
CA LYS A 317 -14.21 7.04 5.45
C LYS A 317 -12.73 7.41 5.40
N ASN A 318 -11.81 6.44 5.51
CA ASN A 318 -10.37 6.73 5.58
C ASN A 318 -9.84 7.45 4.33
N LYS A 319 -10.43 7.17 3.15
CA LYS A 319 -10.12 7.83 1.86
C LYS A 319 -11.03 9.02 1.53
N GLY A 320 -11.91 9.42 2.46
CA GLY A 320 -12.78 10.59 2.31
C GLY A 320 -13.76 10.50 1.14
N LEU A 321 -14.22 9.31 0.76
CA LEU A 321 -15.14 9.14 -0.37
C LEU A 321 -16.51 9.78 -0.07
N ASP A 322 -16.90 9.80 1.20
CA ASP A 322 -18.05 10.57 1.69
C ASP A 322 -17.86 12.08 1.51
N VAL A 323 -16.73 12.63 1.99
CA VAL A 323 -16.38 14.06 1.88
C VAL A 323 -16.29 14.48 0.41
N PHE A 324 -15.77 13.60 -0.46
CA PHE A 324 -15.73 13.81 -1.90
C PHE A 324 -17.14 13.90 -2.49
N ILE A 325 -18.01 12.91 -2.26
CA ILE A 325 -19.37 12.89 -2.83
C ILE A 325 -20.24 14.04 -2.28
N GLU A 326 -20.10 14.40 -1.00
CA GLU A 326 -20.75 15.58 -0.41
C GLU A 326 -20.24 16.89 -1.03
N SER A 327 -18.92 17.01 -1.24
CA SER A 327 -18.33 18.15 -1.95
C SER A 327 -18.88 18.28 -3.39
N LEU A 328 -19.07 17.17 -4.10
CA LEU A 328 -19.72 17.15 -5.42
C LEU A 328 -21.17 17.64 -5.37
N LYS A 329 -21.91 17.32 -4.29
CA LYS A 329 -23.27 17.83 -4.07
C LYS A 329 -23.28 19.35 -3.83
N HIS A 330 -22.41 19.88 -2.97
CA HIS A 330 -22.29 21.32 -2.77
C HIS A 330 -21.84 22.04 -4.06
N LEU A 331 -20.92 21.45 -4.81
CA LEU A 331 -20.45 21.96 -6.10
C LEU A 331 -21.58 22.03 -7.15
N ASN A 332 -22.42 20.99 -7.24
CA ASN A 332 -23.56 20.97 -8.16
C ASN A 332 -24.63 22.00 -7.75
N ASN A 333 -24.91 22.13 -6.45
CA ASN A 333 -25.83 23.14 -5.91
C ASN A 333 -25.37 24.59 -6.15
N ARG A 334 -24.08 24.83 -6.45
CA ARG A 334 -23.55 26.15 -6.85
C ARG A 334 -23.67 26.45 -8.35
N SER A 335 -24.20 25.53 -9.16
CA SER A 335 -24.47 25.82 -10.58
C SER A 335 -25.59 26.84 -10.75
N GLY A 336 -25.44 27.76 -11.70
CA GLY A 336 -26.40 28.85 -11.95
C GLY A 336 -26.17 30.13 -11.14
N LEU A 337 -25.28 30.13 -10.15
CA LEU A 337 -24.78 31.36 -9.51
C LEU A 337 -23.75 32.06 -10.43
N GLU A 338 -23.62 33.38 -10.33
CA GLU A 338 -22.62 34.15 -11.10
C GLU A 338 -21.17 33.74 -10.76
N SER A 339 -20.92 33.41 -9.49
CA SER A 339 -19.69 32.80 -8.95
C SER A 339 -19.65 31.27 -9.08
N GLY A 340 -20.62 30.68 -9.80
CA GLY A 340 -20.86 29.25 -9.89
C GLY A 340 -20.10 28.52 -11.02
N LEU A 341 -20.38 27.22 -11.14
CA LEU A 341 -19.81 26.38 -12.21
C LEU A 341 -20.30 26.80 -13.60
N LYS A 342 -19.36 27.26 -14.43
CA LYS A 342 -19.59 27.58 -15.85
C LYS A 342 -19.54 26.32 -16.71
N ASN A 343 -18.46 25.55 -16.58
CA ASN A 343 -18.25 24.27 -17.27
C ASN A 343 -18.96 23.11 -16.55
N GLU A 344 -19.10 21.97 -17.25
CA GLU A 344 -19.47 20.69 -16.61
C GLU A 344 -18.24 20.06 -15.92
N VAL A 345 -18.49 19.30 -14.86
CA VAL A 345 -17.49 18.50 -14.14
C VAL A 345 -17.94 17.04 -14.17
N VAL A 346 -17.06 16.12 -14.57
CA VAL A 346 -17.28 14.68 -14.47
C VAL A 346 -16.32 14.12 -13.44
N ALA A 347 -16.86 13.66 -12.32
CA ALA A 347 -16.10 13.10 -11.21
C ALA A 347 -16.09 11.57 -11.29
N PHE A 348 -14.90 10.99 -11.41
CA PHE A 348 -14.68 9.55 -11.43
C PHE A 348 -14.27 9.06 -10.04
N ILE A 349 -14.90 7.99 -9.56
CA ILE A 349 -14.58 7.31 -8.31
C ILE A 349 -13.99 5.96 -8.68
N MET A 350 -12.67 5.83 -8.62
CA MET A 350 -11.90 4.66 -9.08
C MET A 350 -11.36 3.87 -7.88
N VAL A 351 -12.27 3.17 -7.18
CA VAL A 351 -11.92 2.30 -6.04
C VAL A 351 -12.53 0.91 -6.24
N PRO A 352 -11.75 -0.19 -6.09
CA PRO A 352 -12.22 -1.53 -6.44
C PRO A 352 -13.23 -2.07 -5.41
N ALA A 353 -14.31 -2.69 -5.88
CA ALA A 353 -15.38 -3.27 -5.05
C ALA A 353 -15.69 -4.72 -5.46
N TRP A 354 -16.65 -5.35 -4.76
CA TRP A 354 -17.10 -6.70 -5.08
C TRP A 354 -18.04 -6.72 -6.30
N ILE A 355 -17.43 -6.79 -7.49
CA ILE A 355 -18.11 -6.80 -8.80
C ILE A 355 -18.38 -8.20 -9.33
N LYS A 356 -19.45 -8.33 -10.12
CA LYS A 356 -19.75 -9.49 -10.96
C LYS A 356 -19.02 -9.42 -12.31
N GLY A 357 -18.77 -8.21 -12.79
CA GLY A 357 -18.21 -7.93 -14.11
C GLY A 357 -18.60 -6.55 -14.67
N PRO A 358 -18.13 -6.19 -15.87
CA PRO A 358 -18.52 -4.96 -16.56
C PRO A 358 -20.01 -4.95 -16.90
N CYS A 359 -20.65 -3.77 -16.89
CA CYS A 359 -22.06 -3.66 -17.28
C CYS A 359 -22.21 -4.00 -18.77
N ILE A 360 -22.87 -5.13 -19.08
CA ILE A 360 -23.04 -5.64 -20.46
C ILE A 360 -23.65 -4.57 -21.37
N ASP A 361 -24.63 -3.83 -20.85
CA ASP A 361 -25.30 -2.74 -21.54
C ASP A 361 -24.38 -1.57 -21.96
N LEU A 362 -23.31 -1.33 -21.19
CA LEU A 362 -22.27 -0.35 -21.50
C LEU A 362 -21.26 -0.92 -22.52
N VAL A 363 -20.84 -2.18 -22.34
CA VAL A 363 -19.94 -2.88 -23.29
C VAL A 363 -20.56 -2.93 -24.69
N CYS A 364 -21.83 -3.32 -24.81
CA CYS A 364 -22.54 -3.38 -26.08
C CYS A 364 -22.61 -2.01 -26.78
N ALA A 365 -22.79 -0.92 -26.03
CA ALA A 365 -22.86 0.44 -26.58
C ALA A 365 -21.49 1.04 -26.92
N LEU A 366 -20.43 0.70 -26.16
CA LEU A 366 -19.06 1.08 -26.48
C LEU A 366 -18.60 0.46 -27.81
N ASN A 367 -19.15 -0.71 -28.16
CA ASN A 367 -18.88 -1.40 -29.42
C ASN A 367 -19.88 -1.04 -30.54
N ASN A 368 -21.16 -0.78 -30.21
CA ASN A 368 -22.24 -0.48 -31.15
C ASN A 368 -22.99 0.80 -30.74
N PRO A 369 -22.53 1.99 -31.15
CA PRO A 369 -23.09 3.27 -30.69
C PRO A 369 -24.59 3.46 -30.94
N ASP A 370 -25.11 2.87 -32.02
CA ASP A 370 -26.53 2.98 -32.42
C ASP A 370 -27.49 2.17 -31.53
N GLN A 371 -26.97 1.24 -30.71
CA GLN A 371 -27.76 0.39 -29.81
C GLN A 371 -27.86 0.99 -28.40
N ILE A 372 -28.61 2.10 -28.29
CA ILE A 372 -28.88 2.78 -27.02
C ILE A 372 -30.07 2.10 -26.31
N SER A 373 -29.76 1.21 -25.36
CA SER A 373 -30.72 0.61 -24.45
C SER A 373 -31.36 1.65 -23.53
N LYS A 374 -32.68 1.56 -23.37
CA LYS A 374 -33.48 2.45 -22.51
C LYS A 374 -33.63 1.83 -21.12
N GLY A 375 -32.98 2.43 -20.12
CA GLY A 375 -33.08 1.99 -18.71
C GLY A 375 -31.75 1.85 -17.97
N ARG A 376 -30.62 2.20 -18.61
CA ARG A 376 -29.28 2.04 -18.04
C ARG A 376 -29.11 2.71 -16.68
N ASN A 377 -28.38 2.01 -15.80
CA ASN A 377 -27.67 2.66 -14.71
C ASN A 377 -26.64 3.63 -15.32
N CYS A 378 -26.76 4.92 -15.02
CA CYS A 378 -25.88 5.97 -15.55
C CYS A 378 -24.78 6.42 -14.57
N VAL A 379 -24.56 5.64 -13.50
CA VAL A 379 -23.63 5.95 -12.40
C VAL A 379 -22.46 4.98 -12.36
N THR A 380 -22.68 3.66 -12.39
CA THR A 380 -21.58 2.67 -12.36
C THR A 380 -21.26 2.12 -13.74
N THR A 381 -19.97 1.83 -13.98
CA THR A 381 -19.47 1.14 -15.18
C THR A 381 -19.55 -0.40 -15.10
N HIS A 382 -19.69 -0.95 -13.89
CA HIS A 382 -19.67 -2.38 -13.60
C HIS A 382 -20.80 -2.79 -12.64
N GLU A 383 -21.26 -4.03 -12.71
CA GLU A 383 -22.26 -4.57 -11.79
C GLU A 383 -21.61 -5.02 -10.48
N LEU A 384 -22.13 -4.52 -9.35
CA LEU A 384 -21.77 -5.01 -8.01
C LEU A 384 -22.63 -6.22 -7.64
N HIS A 385 -22.14 -7.06 -6.73
CA HIS A 385 -22.95 -8.10 -6.10
C HIS A 385 -24.09 -7.52 -5.24
N ASN A 386 -23.77 -6.58 -4.33
CA ASN A 386 -24.72 -5.98 -3.38
C ASN A 386 -24.89 -4.45 -3.58
N PRO A 387 -25.35 -3.96 -4.74
CA PRO A 387 -25.37 -2.52 -5.07
C PRO A 387 -26.27 -1.66 -4.18
N GLN A 388 -27.21 -2.26 -3.44
CA GLN A 388 -28.06 -1.54 -2.47
C GLN A 388 -27.34 -1.28 -1.13
N GLN A 389 -26.29 -2.05 -0.81
CA GLN A 389 -25.51 -1.91 0.42
C GLN A 389 -24.20 -1.14 0.20
N ASP A 390 -23.78 -0.95 -1.04
CA ASP A 390 -22.55 -0.23 -1.41
C ASP A 390 -22.56 1.24 -0.92
N PRO A 391 -21.59 1.67 -0.07
CA PRO A 391 -21.57 3.02 0.50
C PRO A 391 -21.50 4.17 -0.52
N VAL A 392 -20.75 4.00 -1.62
CA VAL A 392 -20.64 5.02 -2.68
C VAL A 392 -21.98 5.20 -3.39
N LEU A 393 -22.62 4.11 -3.82
CA LEU A 393 -23.94 4.15 -4.47
C LEU A 393 -25.04 4.66 -3.52
N GLN A 394 -25.04 4.24 -2.25
CA GLN A 394 -25.97 4.78 -1.24
C GLN A 394 -25.81 6.31 -1.10
N THR A 395 -24.58 6.81 -1.03
CA THR A 395 -24.28 8.24 -0.82
C THR A 395 -24.61 9.09 -2.06
N ILE A 396 -24.32 8.59 -3.26
CA ILE A 396 -24.72 9.22 -4.54
C ILE A 396 -26.26 9.32 -4.63
N ASN A 397 -26.97 8.26 -4.24
CA ASN A 397 -28.44 8.25 -4.21
C ASN A 397 -29.01 9.22 -3.16
N TRP A 398 -28.43 9.23 -1.95
CA TRP A 398 -28.80 10.12 -0.84
C TRP A 398 -28.72 11.59 -1.25
N PHE A 399 -27.59 12.03 -1.82
CA PHE A 399 -27.43 13.41 -2.31
C PHE A 399 -28.16 13.72 -3.64
N HIS A 400 -28.86 12.72 -4.21
CA HIS A 400 -29.61 12.80 -5.46
C HIS A 400 -28.76 13.23 -6.67
N LEU A 401 -27.52 12.72 -6.76
CA LEU A 401 -26.61 12.96 -7.88
C LEU A 401 -27.01 12.05 -9.06
N LYS A 402 -28.09 12.44 -9.75
CA LYS A 402 -28.82 11.64 -10.75
C LYS A 402 -28.32 11.81 -12.19
N ASN A 403 -27.15 12.42 -12.40
CA ASN A 403 -26.48 12.57 -13.70
C ASN A 403 -27.38 13.10 -14.84
N LYS A 404 -28.33 13.99 -14.56
CA LYS A 404 -29.21 14.55 -15.60
C LYS A 404 -28.40 15.42 -16.56
N LYS A 405 -28.88 15.55 -17.81
CA LYS A 405 -28.28 16.47 -18.80
C LYS A 405 -28.20 17.92 -18.31
N THR A 406 -29.08 18.33 -17.41
CA THR A 406 -29.11 19.66 -16.76
C THR A 406 -28.06 19.85 -15.66
N ASP A 407 -27.62 18.78 -15.01
CA ASP A 407 -26.78 18.85 -13.81
C ASP A 407 -25.34 19.22 -14.23
N LYS A 408 -24.69 20.19 -13.57
CA LYS A 408 -23.31 20.58 -13.95
C LYS A 408 -22.25 19.60 -13.45
N VAL A 409 -22.54 18.85 -12.40
CA VAL A 409 -21.68 17.76 -11.91
C VAL A 409 -22.29 16.41 -12.28
N LYS A 410 -21.47 15.55 -12.90
CA LYS A 410 -21.77 14.13 -13.14
C LYS A 410 -20.85 13.27 -12.26
N VAL A 411 -21.30 12.09 -11.85
CA VAL A 411 -20.52 11.13 -11.05
C VAL A 411 -20.47 9.77 -11.72
N ILE A 412 -19.27 9.22 -11.90
CA ILE A 412 -19.04 7.90 -12.51
C ILE A 412 -18.27 7.02 -11.53
N PHE A 413 -18.88 5.94 -11.09
CA PHE A 413 -18.26 4.92 -10.27
C PHE A 413 -17.59 3.85 -11.15
N VAL A 414 -16.33 3.57 -10.85
CA VAL A 414 -15.51 2.54 -11.50
C VAL A 414 -15.05 1.57 -10.42
N PRO A 415 -15.91 0.59 -10.04
CA PRO A 415 -15.68 -0.29 -8.90
C PRO A 415 -14.71 -1.45 -9.22
N ALA A 416 -13.71 -1.22 -10.08
CA ALA A 416 -12.87 -2.27 -10.65
C ALA A 416 -11.37 -1.94 -10.53
N TYR A 417 -10.52 -2.97 -10.53
CA TYR A 417 -9.07 -2.80 -10.60
C TYR A 417 -8.65 -2.42 -12.03
N LEU A 418 -8.08 -1.23 -12.18
CA LEU A 418 -7.56 -0.71 -13.45
C LEU A 418 -6.17 -1.29 -13.74
N ASN A 419 -6.15 -2.59 -14.08
CA ASN A 419 -4.96 -3.39 -14.36
C ASN A 419 -4.75 -3.67 -15.87
N GLY A 420 -5.60 -3.12 -16.75
CA GLY A 420 -5.62 -3.41 -18.18
C GLY A 420 -6.74 -4.36 -18.64
N PHE A 421 -7.47 -5.02 -17.73
CA PHE A 421 -8.40 -6.11 -18.05
C PHE A 421 -9.79 -5.96 -17.38
N ASP A 422 -10.24 -4.73 -17.10
CA ASP A 422 -11.53 -4.46 -16.45
C ASP A 422 -12.75 -4.71 -17.36
N GLY A 423 -12.57 -4.64 -18.69
CA GLY A 423 -13.62 -4.86 -19.68
C GLY A 423 -14.37 -3.60 -20.14
N ILE A 424 -14.16 -2.44 -19.51
CA ILE A 424 -14.73 -1.15 -19.92
C ILE A 424 -13.65 -0.22 -20.50
N PHE A 425 -12.55 -0.02 -19.76
CA PHE A 425 -11.44 0.84 -20.17
C PHE A 425 -10.32 0.03 -20.83
N ASN A 426 -10.02 -1.16 -20.30
CA ASN A 426 -8.89 -2.01 -20.69
C ASN A 426 -7.55 -1.23 -20.70
N LYS A 427 -7.35 -0.49 -19.61
CA LYS A 427 -6.19 0.38 -19.38
C LYS A 427 -5.71 0.28 -17.93
N THR A 428 -4.42 0.51 -17.73
CA THR A 428 -3.88 0.67 -16.38
C THR A 428 -4.34 1.99 -15.74
N TYR A 429 -4.38 2.06 -14.40
CA TYR A 429 -4.67 3.28 -13.67
C TYR A 429 -3.81 4.47 -14.16
N TYR A 430 -2.51 4.26 -14.35
CA TYR A 430 -1.58 5.30 -14.81
C TYR A 430 -1.85 5.80 -16.24
N GLU A 431 -2.31 4.93 -17.14
CA GLU A 431 -2.73 5.32 -18.49
C GLU A 431 -4.02 6.14 -18.49
N LEU A 432 -4.87 6.03 -17.47
CA LEU A 432 -6.07 6.86 -17.31
C LEU A 432 -5.78 8.14 -16.52
N LEU A 433 -4.93 8.06 -15.48
CA LEU A 433 -4.54 9.18 -14.60
C LEU A 433 -4.10 10.41 -15.41
N ILE A 434 -3.24 10.20 -16.41
CA ILE A 434 -2.73 11.25 -17.30
C ILE A 434 -3.82 12.01 -18.10
N GLY A 435 -5.06 11.51 -18.16
CA GLY A 435 -6.19 12.15 -18.84
C GLY A 435 -6.98 13.17 -18.01
N PHE A 436 -6.85 13.15 -16.68
CA PHE A 436 -7.62 13.97 -15.74
C PHE A 436 -7.06 15.39 -15.55
N ASP A 437 -7.93 16.35 -15.22
CA ASP A 437 -7.56 17.75 -14.98
C ASP A 437 -7.26 18.06 -13.51
N LEU A 438 -7.77 17.23 -12.60
CA LEU A 438 -7.59 17.35 -11.15
C LEU A 438 -7.78 15.96 -10.51
N SER A 439 -6.98 15.61 -9.52
CA SER A 439 -7.24 14.52 -8.59
C SER A 439 -7.61 15.06 -7.20
N VAL A 440 -8.38 14.31 -6.43
CA VAL A 440 -8.90 14.75 -5.13
C VAL A 440 -8.91 13.56 -4.17
N PHE A 441 -8.06 13.62 -3.13
CA PHE A 441 -7.91 12.57 -2.13
C PHE A 441 -8.07 13.16 -0.72
N PRO A 442 -9.31 13.48 -0.29
CA PRO A 442 -9.59 14.17 0.97
C PRO A 442 -9.56 13.18 2.15
N SER A 443 -8.50 12.36 2.21
CA SER A 443 -8.37 11.21 3.10
C SER A 443 -8.32 11.63 4.57
N TYR A 444 -9.15 10.99 5.40
CA TYR A 444 -9.07 11.11 6.86
C TYR A 444 -7.86 10.38 7.44
N TYR A 445 -7.57 9.15 6.99
CA TYR A 445 -6.44 8.35 7.48
C TYR A 445 -5.54 7.92 6.32
N GLU A 446 -4.48 8.71 6.11
CA GLU A 446 -3.51 8.53 5.04
C GLU A 446 -2.09 8.71 5.61
N PRO A 447 -1.42 7.62 6.01
CA PRO A 447 -0.09 7.68 6.64
C PRO A 447 1.02 8.27 5.74
N TRP A 448 0.84 8.28 4.42
CA TRP A 448 1.74 8.93 3.46
C TRP A 448 1.03 9.67 2.32
N GLY A 449 0.20 8.97 1.54
CA GLY A 449 -0.48 9.54 0.36
C GLY A 449 0.29 9.32 -0.94
N TYR A 450 0.31 8.07 -1.41
CA TYR A 450 0.90 7.73 -2.72
C TYR A 450 0.13 8.32 -3.91
N THR A 451 -1.21 8.29 -3.88
CA THR A 451 -2.03 8.74 -5.02
C THR A 451 -1.95 10.26 -5.32
N PRO A 452 -1.83 11.17 -4.33
CA PRO A 452 -1.40 12.56 -4.59
C PRO A 452 -0.03 12.68 -5.26
N LEU A 453 0.97 11.93 -4.78
CA LEU A 453 2.35 11.99 -5.27
C LEU A 453 2.47 11.48 -6.72
N GLU A 454 1.79 10.38 -7.02
CA GLU A 454 1.58 9.85 -8.38
C GLU A 454 0.94 10.91 -9.29
N SER A 455 -0.14 11.55 -8.84
CA SER A 455 -0.86 12.57 -9.61
C SER A 455 0.05 13.73 -10.00
N ILE A 456 0.82 14.25 -9.03
CA ILE A 456 1.81 15.31 -9.26
C ILE A 456 2.88 14.86 -10.27
N ALA A 457 3.39 13.62 -10.16
CA ALA A 457 4.36 13.08 -11.11
C ALA A 457 3.78 12.99 -12.54
N PHE A 458 2.53 12.54 -12.67
CA PHE A 458 1.77 12.53 -13.93
C PHE A 458 1.26 13.92 -14.39
N ARG A 459 1.68 15.00 -13.70
CA ARG A 459 1.34 16.41 -13.98
C ARG A 459 -0.16 16.72 -13.88
N VAL A 460 -0.87 15.94 -13.07
CA VAL A 460 -2.26 16.17 -12.66
C VAL A 460 -2.22 16.93 -11.33
N PRO A 461 -2.76 18.17 -11.25
CA PRO A 461 -2.94 18.86 -9.98
C PRO A 461 -3.75 18.00 -9.01
N THR A 462 -3.42 18.04 -7.71
CA THR A 462 -4.11 17.25 -6.68
C THR A 462 -4.58 18.14 -5.53
N ILE A 463 -5.68 17.72 -4.91
CA ILE A 463 -6.15 18.13 -3.58
C ILE A 463 -5.96 16.93 -2.64
#